data_AF-A0A1W9VRE6-F1
#
_entry.id   AF-A0A1W9VRE6-F1
#
_cell.length_a   1.000
_cell.length_b   1.000
_cell.length_c   1.000
_cell.angle_alpha   90.00
_cell.angle_beta   90.00
_cell.angle_gamma   90.00
#
_symmetry.space_group_name_H-M   'P 1'
#
loop_
_entity.id
_entity.type
_entity.pdbx_description
1 polymer ?
#
loop_
_entity_poly.entity_id
_entity_poly.type
_entity_poly.pdbx_seq_one_letter_code
_entity_poly.pdbx_strand_id
1 'polypeptide(L)'
;MSRLCLTLTEKTLQDCNRIILEYKESVDLIELRVDYLEPSELSKLVTFKASIPTIITYRKECDGGLYTGDESTRISTLSNAIQGGAFSFIDLEADLIAPELEIEVKKHGVRIIRSFHDFNGVPSNLSKVLLDIKRDSSEIPKAAVMINSTKDLLEFYREVLSIKNEEKIVLGMGVYGFNTRLLAEKIGSYLTFSSKDGVIAAPGHVSPEILNNTYNFRQIDKDTQIFGIIGNPVMHTKSPFIHNRGYKTLGLNAIYVPFETDNIELFLELGTILDIKGFSVTVPFKNHIIPLLGGITESVRAIGACNTVTFINGTWIGENTDYTGFIKPLIRAYGLLKGIKVTVIGAGGAAKAAIYALKNEGADILILNRTESKAKELATIFDSKYAPLNSSSRVLINEYSSVIVQTTNVGMHPLEHIDPMEFYSFKGTEYLYDIIYNPEKTLFLNRGLGLGCRVLNGWDMLLEQGYKQFKLFTGLDYPINN
;
A
#
# COMPACT_ATOMS: atom_id res chain seq x y z
N MET A 1 7.23 20.87 -4.83
CA MET A 1 6.41 19.77 -5.35
C MET A 1 7.23 18.92 -6.29
N SER A 2 7.48 17.68 -5.88
CA SER A 2 8.16 16.63 -6.61
C SER A 2 7.38 16.36 -7.88
N ARG A 3 8.11 16.20 -8.98
CA ARG A 3 7.51 15.94 -10.27
C ARG A 3 7.22 14.46 -10.47
N LEU A 4 6.20 14.14 -11.24
CA LEU A 4 5.87 12.77 -11.63
C LEU A 4 6.44 12.48 -13.03
N CYS A 5 7.35 11.50 -13.11
CA CYS A 5 7.98 11.06 -14.36
C CYS A 5 7.39 9.72 -14.82
N LEU A 6 6.94 9.65 -16.08
CA LEU A 6 6.56 8.38 -16.72
C LEU A 6 7.73 7.77 -17.47
N THR A 7 8.16 6.57 -17.07
CA THR A 7 9.18 5.81 -17.80
C THR A 7 8.56 5.06 -18.96
N LEU A 8 9.04 5.34 -20.17
CA LEU A 8 8.66 4.67 -21.42
C LEU A 8 9.63 3.55 -21.74
N THR A 9 9.11 2.37 -22.06
CA THR A 9 9.87 1.13 -22.33
C THR A 9 9.58 0.56 -23.71
N GLU A 10 9.05 1.42 -24.59
CA GLU A 10 8.44 0.96 -25.82
C GLU A 10 9.49 0.77 -26.89
N LYS A 11 9.21 -0.11 -27.85
CA LYS A 11 10.19 -0.51 -28.87
C LYS A 11 10.42 0.53 -29.95
N THR A 12 9.46 1.44 -30.16
CA THR A 12 9.51 2.45 -31.23
C THR A 12 9.24 3.86 -30.69
N LEU A 13 9.84 4.87 -31.32
CA LEU A 13 9.59 6.28 -30.97
C LEU A 13 8.15 6.70 -31.27
N GLN A 14 7.51 6.06 -32.24
CA GLN A 14 6.10 6.29 -32.56
C GLN A 14 5.19 5.85 -31.40
N ASP A 15 5.43 4.67 -30.84
CA ASP A 15 4.69 4.19 -29.67
C ASP A 15 4.97 5.01 -28.43
N CYS A 16 6.23 5.41 -28.20
CA CYS A 16 6.58 6.35 -27.14
C CYS A 16 5.74 7.63 -27.27
N ASN A 17 5.71 8.27 -28.46
CA ASN A 17 4.93 9.49 -28.67
C ASN A 17 3.43 9.31 -28.45
N ARG A 18 2.87 8.15 -28.83
CA ARG A 18 1.47 7.84 -28.56
C ARG A 18 1.18 7.80 -27.05
N ILE A 19 2.07 7.20 -26.26
CA ILE A 19 1.92 7.14 -24.80
C ILE A 19 2.15 8.51 -24.16
N ILE A 20 3.09 9.32 -24.67
CA ILE A 20 3.25 10.72 -24.20
C ILE A 20 1.94 11.48 -24.36
N LEU A 21 1.28 11.38 -25.52
CA LEU A 21 -0.01 12.04 -25.76
C LEU A 21 -1.13 11.50 -24.86
N GLU A 22 -1.10 10.21 -24.52
CA GLU A 22 -2.06 9.56 -23.61
C GLU A 22 -1.90 10.08 -22.16
N TYR A 23 -0.67 10.30 -21.68
CA TYR A 23 -0.39 10.59 -20.26
C TYR A 23 0.02 12.03 -19.95
N LYS A 24 0.24 12.91 -20.93
CA LYS A 24 0.81 14.26 -20.72
C LYS A 24 0.06 15.15 -19.72
N GLU A 25 -1.23 14.92 -19.48
CA GLU A 25 -2.01 15.68 -18.48
C GLU A 25 -1.85 15.12 -17.06
N SER A 26 -1.45 13.84 -16.96
CA SER A 26 -1.30 13.09 -15.71
C SER A 26 0.13 13.12 -15.16
N VAL A 27 1.12 13.53 -15.96
CA VAL A 27 2.55 13.52 -15.57
C VAL A 27 3.22 14.85 -15.89
N ASP A 28 4.37 15.09 -15.29
CA ASP A 28 5.13 16.34 -15.45
C ASP A 28 6.35 16.14 -16.37
N LEU A 29 6.88 14.91 -16.44
CA LEU A 29 7.99 14.53 -17.30
C LEU A 29 7.83 13.12 -17.87
N ILE A 30 8.64 12.85 -18.87
CA ILE A 30 8.84 11.54 -19.47
C ILE A 30 10.30 11.12 -19.29
N GLU A 31 10.55 9.84 -19.07
CA GLU A 31 11.86 9.22 -19.25
C GLU A 31 11.79 8.29 -20.46
N LEU A 32 12.55 8.61 -21.52
CA LEU A 32 12.72 7.77 -22.69
C LEU A 32 13.88 6.79 -22.45
N ARG A 33 13.57 5.50 -22.26
CA ARG A 33 14.58 4.44 -22.14
C ARG A 33 15.05 3.99 -23.52
N VAL A 34 16.18 4.54 -23.95
CA VAL A 34 16.80 4.23 -25.24
C VAL A 34 17.20 2.76 -25.33
N ASP A 35 17.59 2.15 -24.21
CA ASP A 35 17.93 0.73 -24.15
C ASP A 35 16.77 -0.22 -24.47
N TYR A 36 15.53 0.28 -24.48
CA TYR A 36 14.36 -0.52 -24.89
C TYR A 36 14.02 -0.40 -26.37
N LEU A 37 14.50 0.64 -27.06
CA LEU A 37 14.19 0.88 -28.45
C LEU A 37 14.83 -0.16 -29.36
N GLU A 38 14.21 -0.39 -30.52
CA GLU A 38 14.83 -1.16 -31.59
C GLU A 38 16.06 -0.42 -32.15
N PRO A 39 17.13 -1.13 -32.57
CA PRO A 39 18.32 -0.50 -33.14
C PRO A 39 18.05 0.43 -34.32
N SER A 40 17.00 0.16 -35.09
CA SER A 40 16.54 0.96 -36.23
C SER A 40 16.03 2.35 -35.84
N GLU A 41 15.68 2.55 -34.57
CA GLU A 41 15.15 3.82 -34.04
C GLU A 41 16.25 4.76 -33.54
N LEU A 42 17.45 4.26 -33.27
CA LEU A 42 18.52 5.05 -32.65
C LEU A 42 18.95 6.24 -33.52
N SER A 43 19.00 6.07 -34.84
CA SER A 43 19.31 7.15 -35.79
C SER A 43 18.23 8.23 -35.86
N LYS A 44 17.02 7.95 -35.37
CA LYS A 44 15.88 8.86 -35.38
C LYS A 44 15.79 9.70 -34.10
N LEU A 45 16.61 9.44 -33.08
CA LEU A 45 16.59 10.18 -31.82
C LEU A 45 16.83 11.69 -32.02
N VAL A 46 17.67 12.08 -32.98
CA VAL A 46 17.96 13.49 -33.30
C VAL A 46 16.74 14.24 -33.85
N THR A 47 15.76 13.54 -34.42
CA THR A 47 14.52 14.14 -34.91
C THR A 47 13.33 13.89 -33.98
N PHE A 48 13.56 13.24 -32.84
CA PHE A 48 12.55 13.02 -31.82
C PHE A 48 12.03 14.37 -31.32
N LYS A 49 10.75 14.42 -30.97
CA LYS A 49 10.11 15.59 -30.37
C LYS A 49 9.19 15.12 -29.27
N ALA A 50 9.24 15.75 -28.12
CA ALA A 50 8.33 15.50 -27.02
C ALA A 50 7.49 16.76 -26.73
N SER A 51 6.24 16.55 -26.33
CA SER A 51 5.32 17.64 -26.00
C SER A 51 5.48 18.15 -24.55
N ILE A 52 6.23 17.42 -23.72
CA ILE A 52 6.54 17.76 -22.32
C ILE A 52 8.03 17.48 -22.03
N PRO A 53 8.59 18.04 -20.94
CA PRO A 53 10.00 17.83 -20.59
C PRO A 53 10.37 16.35 -20.54
N THR A 54 11.47 15.99 -21.23
CA THR A 54 11.88 14.60 -21.40
C THR A 54 13.30 14.37 -20.92
N ILE A 55 13.49 13.27 -20.21
CA ILE A 55 14.77 12.69 -19.79
C ILE A 55 15.16 11.64 -20.84
N ILE A 56 16.37 11.71 -21.37
CA ILE A 56 16.95 10.61 -22.15
C ILE A 56 17.83 9.74 -21.24
N THR A 57 17.58 8.43 -21.25
CA THR A 57 18.34 7.45 -20.46
C THR A 57 18.74 6.29 -21.37
N TYR A 58 20.03 5.98 -21.47
CA TYR A 58 20.53 4.80 -22.19
C TYR A 58 21.28 3.88 -21.22
N ARG A 59 20.51 3.04 -20.51
CA ARG A 59 20.96 2.34 -19.30
C ARG A 59 21.67 1.02 -19.59
N LYS A 60 22.83 0.81 -18.96
CA LYS A 60 23.59 -0.46 -18.96
C LYS A 60 22.83 -1.58 -18.24
N GLU A 61 23.07 -2.83 -18.63
CA GLU A 61 22.47 -4.01 -17.98
C GLU A 61 22.78 -4.09 -16.48
N CYS A 62 24.03 -3.82 -16.08
CA CYS A 62 24.46 -3.82 -14.68
C CYS A 62 23.73 -2.79 -13.80
N ASP A 63 23.15 -1.75 -14.42
CA ASP A 63 22.40 -0.68 -13.76
C ASP A 63 20.88 -0.81 -13.96
N GLY A 64 20.40 -1.99 -14.37
CA GLY A 64 18.98 -2.28 -14.56
C GLY A 64 18.41 -1.86 -15.92
N GLY A 65 19.26 -1.75 -16.94
CA GLY A 65 18.87 -1.56 -18.34
C GLY A 65 19.04 -2.78 -19.21
N LEU A 66 18.98 -2.56 -20.51
CA LEU A 66 19.15 -3.62 -21.53
C LEU A 66 20.39 -3.40 -22.41
N TYR A 67 21.14 -2.31 -22.22
CA TYR A 67 22.30 -2.03 -23.06
C TYR A 67 23.51 -2.89 -22.68
N THR A 68 24.05 -3.59 -23.68
CA THR A 68 25.22 -4.49 -23.57
C THR A 68 26.31 -4.20 -24.60
N GLY A 69 26.18 -3.09 -25.35
CA GLY A 69 27.15 -2.67 -26.39
C GLY A 69 28.37 -1.94 -25.83
N ASP A 70 29.18 -1.37 -26.73
CA ASP A 70 30.39 -0.62 -26.36
C ASP A 70 30.11 0.84 -25.97
N GLU A 71 30.85 1.35 -25.00
CA GLU A 71 30.58 2.67 -24.42
C GLU A 71 30.73 3.83 -25.42
N SER A 72 31.59 3.68 -26.44
CA SER A 72 31.76 4.70 -27.48
C SER A 72 30.51 4.85 -28.34
N THR A 73 29.88 3.74 -28.73
CA THR A 73 28.59 3.72 -29.42
C THR A 73 27.48 4.31 -28.54
N ARG A 74 27.46 4.00 -27.25
CA ARG A 74 26.49 4.57 -26.30
C ARG A 74 26.61 6.09 -26.20
N ILE A 75 27.83 6.59 -25.99
CA ILE A 75 28.15 8.02 -25.88
C ILE A 75 27.80 8.77 -27.17
N SER A 76 28.19 8.24 -28.33
CA SER A 76 27.90 8.87 -29.62
C SER A 76 26.41 8.91 -29.93
N THR A 77 25.65 7.87 -29.56
CA THR A 77 24.18 7.84 -29.69
C THR A 77 23.53 8.93 -28.83
N LEU A 78 23.94 9.05 -27.56
CA LEU A 78 23.45 10.10 -26.66
C LEU A 78 23.81 11.50 -27.17
N SER A 79 25.05 11.71 -27.61
CA SER A 79 25.50 12.99 -28.16
C SER A 79 24.67 13.43 -29.38
N ASN A 80 24.42 12.50 -30.31
CA ASN A 80 23.57 12.76 -31.48
C ASN A 80 22.12 13.12 -31.07
N ALA A 81 21.54 12.39 -30.12
CA ALA A 81 20.20 12.66 -29.62
C ALA A 81 20.06 14.07 -29.02
N ILE A 82 21.06 14.54 -28.28
CA ILE A 82 21.08 15.87 -27.64
C ILE A 82 21.04 17.00 -28.68
N GLN A 83 21.71 16.84 -29.82
CA GLN A 83 21.71 17.83 -30.90
C GLN A 83 20.30 18.09 -31.47
N GLY A 84 19.37 17.14 -31.29
CA GLY A 84 17.98 17.27 -31.71
C GLY A 84 17.15 18.27 -30.89
N GLY A 85 17.62 18.67 -29.70
CA GLY A 85 16.99 19.68 -28.85
C GLY A 85 15.68 19.24 -28.16
N ALA A 86 15.36 17.95 -28.15
CA ALA A 86 14.11 17.42 -27.58
C ALA A 86 14.16 17.16 -26.07
N PHE A 87 15.36 17.11 -25.48
CA PHE A 87 15.57 16.62 -24.13
C PHE A 87 15.85 17.77 -23.16
N SER A 88 15.19 17.74 -22.01
CA SER A 88 15.43 18.70 -20.92
C SER A 88 16.45 18.16 -19.92
N PHE A 89 16.56 16.83 -19.84
CA PHE A 89 17.50 16.14 -18.97
C PHE A 89 18.15 14.98 -19.70
N ILE A 90 19.35 14.62 -19.24
CA ILE A 90 20.02 13.37 -19.60
C ILE A 90 20.41 12.65 -18.31
N ASP A 91 20.15 11.35 -18.23
CA ASP A 91 20.59 10.52 -17.11
C ASP A 91 21.90 9.80 -17.48
N LEU A 92 22.97 10.13 -16.76
CA LEU A 92 24.30 9.54 -16.91
C LEU A 92 24.68 8.81 -15.62
N GLU A 93 25.15 7.57 -15.74
CA GLU A 93 25.65 6.82 -14.59
C GLU A 93 26.85 7.54 -13.94
N ALA A 94 26.98 7.42 -12.61
CA ALA A 94 28.06 8.04 -11.85
C ALA A 94 29.46 7.58 -12.29
N ASP A 95 29.57 6.34 -12.76
CA ASP A 95 30.82 5.73 -13.22
C ASP A 95 31.18 6.07 -14.69
N LEU A 96 30.27 6.70 -15.45
CA LEU A 96 30.52 7.08 -16.84
C LEU A 96 31.46 8.28 -16.94
N ILE A 97 32.63 8.12 -17.55
CA ILE A 97 33.56 9.22 -17.85
C ILE A 97 33.42 9.64 -19.33
N ALA A 98 32.64 10.69 -19.58
CA ALA A 98 32.41 11.21 -20.94
C ALA A 98 32.44 12.75 -21.00
N PRO A 99 33.62 13.39 -20.81
CA PRO A 99 33.72 14.85 -20.71
C PRO A 99 33.22 15.60 -21.96
N GLU A 100 33.42 15.04 -23.14
CA GLU A 100 32.97 15.63 -24.41
C GLU A 100 31.45 15.67 -24.52
N LEU A 101 30.77 14.58 -24.12
CA LEU A 101 29.31 14.52 -24.04
C LEU A 101 28.78 15.53 -23.03
N GLU A 102 29.42 15.65 -21.87
CA GLU A 102 28.99 16.57 -20.81
C GLU A 102 29.08 18.04 -21.23
N ILE A 103 30.14 18.40 -21.98
CA ILE A 103 30.27 19.73 -22.60
C ILE A 103 29.14 19.97 -23.60
N GLU A 104 28.84 18.98 -24.46
CA GLU A 104 27.81 19.09 -25.48
C GLU A 104 26.40 19.22 -24.88
N VAL A 105 26.11 18.45 -23.83
CA VAL A 105 24.87 18.49 -23.03
C VAL A 105 24.67 19.89 -22.44
N LYS A 106 25.70 20.45 -21.79
CA LYS A 106 25.65 21.78 -21.19
C LYS A 106 25.48 22.89 -22.23
N LYS A 107 26.13 22.75 -23.40
CA LYS A 107 26.01 23.69 -24.53
C LYS A 107 24.57 23.76 -25.05
N HIS A 108 23.81 22.66 -24.98
CA HIS A 108 22.41 22.59 -25.37
C HIS A 108 21.43 22.95 -24.23
N GLY A 109 21.92 23.39 -23.07
CA GLY A 109 21.09 23.73 -21.92
C GLY A 109 20.39 22.54 -21.27
N VAL A 110 20.85 21.32 -21.56
CA VAL A 110 20.29 20.08 -20.99
C VAL A 110 20.92 19.85 -19.61
N ARG A 111 20.11 19.50 -18.61
CA ARG A 111 20.59 19.22 -17.26
C ARG A 111 21.01 17.76 -17.10
N ILE A 112 22.12 17.52 -16.42
CA ILE A 112 22.59 16.15 -16.15
C ILE A 112 21.95 15.65 -14.85
N ILE A 113 21.30 14.50 -14.92
CA ILE A 113 20.98 13.67 -13.76
C ILE A 113 22.12 12.66 -13.63
N ARG A 114 22.88 12.74 -12.55
CA ARG A 114 23.98 11.82 -12.27
C ARG A 114 23.48 10.70 -11.38
N SER A 115 23.39 9.48 -11.91
CA SER A 115 22.67 8.39 -11.24
C SER A 115 23.56 7.29 -10.68
N PHE A 116 23.11 6.76 -9.55
CA PHE A 116 23.68 5.62 -8.85
C PHE A 116 22.56 4.61 -8.57
N HIS A 117 22.81 3.33 -8.85
CA HIS A 117 21.86 2.24 -8.61
C HIS A 117 22.53 1.19 -7.72
N ASP A 118 21.85 0.77 -6.66
CA ASP A 118 22.29 -0.35 -5.82
C ASP A 118 21.15 -1.35 -5.66
N PHE A 119 21.29 -2.51 -6.28
CA PHE A 119 20.30 -3.58 -6.22
C PHE A 119 20.45 -4.48 -4.98
N ASN A 120 21.52 -4.33 -4.21
CA ASN A 120 21.80 -5.16 -3.06
C ASN A 120 21.23 -4.59 -1.76
N GLY A 121 21.21 -3.27 -1.61
CA GLY A 121 20.72 -2.64 -0.39
C GLY A 121 20.89 -1.13 -0.33
N VAL A 122 20.71 -0.58 0.86
CA VAL A 122 20.92 0.83 1.18
C VAL A 122 22.35 1.02 1.68
N PRO A 123 23.21 1.82 1.02
CA PRO A 123 24.54 2.13 1.54
C PRO A 123 24.45 2.88 2.87
N SER A 124 25.29 2.51 3.84
CA SER A 124 25.33 3.16 5.16
C SER A 124 25.80 4.62 5.14
N ASN A 125 26.36 5.07 4.02
CA ASN A 125 26.81 6.43 3.74
C ASN A 125 26.11 7.02 2.51
N LEU A 126 24.85 6.63 2.26
CA LEU A 126 24.07 7.06 1.09
C LEU A 126 24.05 8.59 0.91
N SER A 127 23.98 9.36 2.02
CA SER A 127 24.04 10.82 1.97
C SER A 127 25.33 11.34 1.34
N LYS A 128 26.46 10.79 1.74
CA LYS A 128 27.77 11.10 1.16
C LYS A 128 27.87 10.65 -0.30
N VAL A 129 27.42 9.44 -0.61
CA VAL A 129 27.40 8.93 -2.00
C VAL A 129 26.63 9.89 -2.91
N LEU A 130 25.43 10.31 -2.52
CA LEU A 130 24.62 11.25 -3.28
C LEU A 130 25.29 12.61 -3.49
N LEU A 131 26.01 13.12 -2.49
CA LEU A 131 26.68 14.42 -2.61
C LEU A 131 27.94 14.34 -3.47
N ASP A 132 28.69 13.24 -3.36
CA ASP A 132 29.98 13.05 -4.02
C ASP A 132 29.86 12.68 -5.51
N ILE A 133 28.72 12.13 -5.96
CA ILE A 133 28.56 11.76 -7.38
C ILE A 133 28.45 12.97 -8.32
N LYS A 134 27.99 14.14 -7.83
CA LYS A 134 27.86 15.34 -8.66
C LYS A 134 29.24 15.83 -9.10
N ARG A 135 29.38 16.21 -10.38
CA ARG A 135 30.62 16.86 -10.87
C ARG A 135 30.66 18.36 -10.61
N ASP A 136 29.49 18.99 -10.61
CA ASP A 136 29.30 20.40 -10.25
C ASP A 136 27.87 20.65 -9.75
N SER A 137 27.58 21.89 -9.37
CA SER A 137 26.31 22.30 -8.77
C SER A 137 25.12 22.35 -9.73
N SER A 138 25.33 22.20 -11.05
CA SER A 138 24.25 22.18 -12.03
C SER A 138 23.58 20.81 -12.18
N GLU A 139 24.29 19.74 -11.79
CA GLU A 139 23.84 18.36 -11.87
C GLU A 139 22.87 17.98 -10.74
N ILE A 140 21.95 17.06 -11.05
CA ILE A 140 21.03 16.48 -10.06
C ILE A 140 21.56 15.09 -9.68
N PRO A 141 21.93 14.84 -8.41
CA PRO A 141 22.33 13.52 -7.97
C PRO A 141 21.09 12.64 -7.83
N LYS A 142 21.18 11.41 -8.33
CA LYS A 142 20.12 10.41 -8.28
C LYS A 142 20.60 9.13 -7.62
N ALA A 143 19.86 8.62 -6.64
CA ALA A 143 20.07 7.28 -6.09
C ALA A 143 18.79 6.45 -6.13
N ALA A 144 18.90 5.24 -6.68
CA ALA A 144 17.88 4.21 -6.59
C ALA A 144 18.48 2.98 -5.88
N VAL A 145 17.96 2.66 -4.69
CA VAL A 145 18.54 1.62 -3.83
C VAL A 145 17.50 0.57 -3.47
N MET A 146 17.89 -0.71 -3.39
CA MET A 146 17.00 -1.78 -2.97
C MET A 146 16.73 -1.69 -1.46
N ILE A 147 15.46 -1.73 -1.09
CA ILE A 147 15.03 -1.76 0.31
C ILE A 147 14.45 -3.13 0.59
N ASN A 148 15.18 -3.94 1.36
CA ASN A 148 14.83 -5.34 1.61
C ASN A 148 14.13 -5.58 2.95
N SER A 149 14.13 -4.60 3.85
CA SER A 149 13.60 -4.72 5.21
C SER A 149 13.11 -3.38 5.77
N THR A 150 12.43 -3.42 6.93
CA THR A 150 12.10 -2.19 7.68
C THR A 150 13.35 -1.46 8.15
N LYS A 151 14.43 -2.19 8.44
CA LYS A 151 15.72 -1.62 8.84
C LYS A 151 16.34 -0.79 7.70
N ASP A 152 16.39 -1.36 6.50
CA ASP A 152 16.89 -0.67 5.31
C ASP A 152 16.07 0.60 5.05
N LEU A 153 14.73 0.51 5.21
CA LEU A 153 13.84 1.64 5.03
C LEU A 153 14.14 2.77 6.01
N LEU A 154 14.33 2.42 7.29
CA LEU A 154 14.70 3.37 8.34
C LEU A 154 16.06 4.04 8.05
N GLU A 155 17.07 3.28 7.64
CA GLU A 155 18.39 3.79 7.27
C GLU A 155 18.30 4.72 6.05
N PHE A 156 17.53 4.34 5.02
CA PHE A 156 17.27 5.16 3.85
C PHE A 156 16.71 6.53 4.24
N TYR A 157 15.65 6.57 5.07
CA TYR A 157 15.04 7.83 5.48
C TYR A 157 15.98 8.68 6.32
N ARG A 158 16.77 8.09 7.23
CA ARG A 158 17.78 8.83 8.02
C ARG A 158 18.81 9.50 7.12
N GLU A 159 19.36 8.76 6.16
CA GLU A 159 20.36 9.29 5.23
C GLU A 159 19.76 10.38 4.34
N VAL A 160 18.60 10.15 3.74
CA VAL A 160 17.97 11.10 2.81
C VAL A 160 17.53 12.39 3.52
N LEU A 161 16.94 12.29 4.71
CA LEU A 161 16.47 13.45 5.48
C LEU A 161 17.63 14.26 6.09
N SER A 162 18.83 13.68 6.22
CA SER A 162 20.03 14.41 6.63
C SER A 162 20.48 15.45 5.59
N ILE A 163 20.19 15.21 4.31
CA ILE A 163 20.56 16.07 3.19
C ILE A 163 19.54 17.21 3.07
N LYS A 164 19.88 18.40 3.55
CA LYS A 164 19.01 19.59 3.51
C LYS A 164 19.43 20.56 2.40
N ASN A 165 18.45 21.24 1.80
CA ASN A 165 18.65 22.32 0.83
C ASN A 165 19.44 21.93 -0.44
N GLU A 166 19.47 20.65 -0.78
CA GLU A 166 20.10 20.15 -2.00
C GLU A 166 19.04 19.51 -2.88
N GLU A 167 19.07 19.84 -4.17
CA GLU A 167 18.26 19.14 -5.17
C GLU A 167 18.81 17.72 -5.34
N LYS A 168 17.93 16.72 -5.29
CA LYS A 168 18.28 15.30 -5.34
C LYS A 168 17.11 14.48 -5.88
N ILE A 169 17.39 13.33 -6.47
CA ILE A 169 16.38 12.33 -6.84
C ILE A 169 16.67 11.07 -6.05
N VAL A 170 15.73 10.63 -5.22
CA VAL A 170 15.94 9.47 -4.34
C VAL A 170 14.71 8.59 -4.33
N LEU A 171 14.92 7.28 -4.48
CA LEU A 171 13.85 6.31 -4.41
C LEU A 171 14.34 4.95 -3.91
N GLY A 172 13.48 4.30 -3.13
CA GLY A 172 13.61 2.90 -2.75
C GLY A 172 12.98 1.97 -3.77
N MET A 173 13.73 0.98 -4.22
CA MET A 173 13.22 -0.16 -4.98
C MET A 173 12.65 -1.23 -4.03
N GLY A 174 11.87 -2.15 -4.59
CA GLY A 174 11.25 -3.24 -3.83
C GLY A 174 9.98 -2.82 -3.08
N VAL A 175 9.33 -3.80 -2.45
CA VAL A 175 8.03 -3.61 -1.77
C VAL A 175 8.16 -2.69 -0.54
N TYR A 176 9.25 -2.79 0.21
CA TYR A 176 9.54 -1.90 1.35
C TYR A 176 9.82 -0.46 0.91
N GLY A 177 10.36 -0.27 -0.31
CA GLY A 177 10.68 1.04 -0.84
C GLY A 177 9.52 1.81 -1.46
N PHE A 178 8.36 1.18 -1.67
CA PHE A 178 7.22 1.79 -2.35
C PHE A 178 6.78 3.13 -1.75
N ASN A 179 6.75 3.25 -0.42
CA ASN A 179 6.35 4.48 0.27
C ASN A 179 7.25 5.67 -0.07
N THR A 180 8.54 5.46 -0.39
CA THR A 180 9.47 6.54 -0.76
C THR A 180 9.06 7.24 -2.05
N ARG A 181 8.36 6.52 -2.95
CA ARG A 181 7.85 7.05 -4.22
C ARG A 181 6.64 7.96 -4.02
N LEU A 182 5.81 7.64 -3.03
CA LEU A 182 4.65 8.44 -2.63
C LEU A 182 5.08 9.67 -1.83
N LEU A 183 6.06 9.49 -0.94
CA LEU A 183 6.58 10.52 -0.06
C LEU A 183 7.73 11.31 -0.68
N ALA A 184 7.87 11.30 -2.01
CA ALA A 184 8.95 11.96 -2.74
C ALA A 184 9.07 13.45 -2.37
N GLU A 185 7.95 14.18 -2.31
CA GLU A 185 7.94 15.58 -1.88
C GLU A 185 8.38 15.76 -0.42
N LYS A 186 7.98 14.85 0.48
CA LYS A 186 8.33 14.89 1.92
C LYS A 186 9.82 14.71 2.18
N ILE A 187 10.47 13.89 1.36
CA ILE A 187 11.91 13.64 1.48
C ILE A 187 12.76 14.58 0.61
N GLY A 188 12.12 15.54 -0.08
CA GLY A 188 12.79 16.49 -0.96
C GLY A 188 13.38 15.85 -2.21
N SER A 189 12.78 14.75 -2.70
CA SER A 189 13.13 14.20 -4.01
C SER A 189 12.52 15.11 -5.09
N TYR A 190 13.32 15.48 -6.09
CA TYR A 190 12.93 16.35 -7.18
C TYR A 190 11.87 15.73 -8.09
N LEU A 191 11.92 14.40 -8.25
CA LEU A 191 10.92 13.64 -8.95
C LEU A 191 10.75 12.23 -8.38
N THR A 192 9.66 11.59 -8.78
CA THR A 192 9.41 10.16 -8.61
C THR A 192 9.08 9.54 -9.97
N PHE A 193 9.20 8.22 -10.07
CA PHE A 193 8.99 7.48 -11.31
C PHE A 193 7.75 6.60 -11.25
N SER A 194 7.10 6.49 -12.40
CA SER A 194 5.92 5.68 -12.68
C SER A 194 6.09 4.92 -13.99
N SER A 195 5.19 3.96 -14.23
CA SER A 195 5.10 3.24 -15.50
C SER A 195 3.65 3.20 -15.97
N LYS A 196 3.44 2.95 -17.26
CA LYS A 196 2.10 2.74 -17.81
C LYS A 196 1.38 1.61 -17.06
N ASP A 197 0.05 1.69 -16.93
CA ASP A 197 -0.73 0.63 -16.32
C ASP A 197 -0.47 -0.74 -17.00
N GLY A 198 -0.33 -1.78 -16.19
CA GLY A 198 0.06 -3.13 -16.64
C GLY A 198 1.54 -3.29 -17.04
N VAL A 199 2.36 -2.23 -17.01
CA VAL A 199 3.80 -2.27 -17.31
C VAL A 199 4.59 -1.92 -16.05
N ILE A 200 5.65 -2.69 -15.76
CA ILE A 200 6.54 -2.44 -14.64
C ILE A 200 7.95 -2.20 -15.21
N ALA A 201 8.31 -0.93 -15.43
CA ALA A 201 9.63 -0.59 -15.95
C ALA A 201 10.73 -0.76 -14.90
N ALA A 202 10.40 -0.64 -13.61
CA ALA A 202 11.29 -0.97 -12.49
C ALA A 202 10.48 -1.42 -11.25
N PRO A 203 11.09 -2.19 -10.33
CA PRO A 203 10.42 -2.67 -9.12
C PRO A 203 9.79 -1.53 -8.30
N GLY A 204 8.49 -1.67 -8.01
CA GLY A 204 7.71 -0.70 -7.24
C GLY A 204 7.05 0.41 -8.07
N HIS A 205 7.17 0.40 -9.40
CA HIS A 205 6.41 1.32 -10.26
C HIS A 205 4.91 1.01 -10.19
N VAL A 206 4.12 2.08 -10.20
CA VAL A 206 2.67 2.07 -10.35
C VAL A 206 2.27 3.13 -11.37
N SER A 207 1.02 3.08 -11.84
CA SER A 207 0.57 4.01 -12.88
C SER A 207 0.39 5.44 -12.36
N PRO A 208 0.55 6.45 -13.24
CA PRO A 208 0.20 7.83 -12.92
C PRO A 208 -1.23 7.99 -12.38
N GLU A 209 -2.20 7.20 -12.88
CA GLU A 209 -3.57 7.20 -12.39
C GLU A 209 -3.65 6.73 -10.95
N ILE A 210 -2.93 5.66 -10.58
CA ILE A 210 -2.90 5.19 -9.19
C ILE A 210 -2.30 6.28 -8.29
N LEU A 211 -1.18 6.88 -8.68
CA LEU A 211 -0.53 7.96 -7.91
C LEU A 211 -1.44 9.17 -7.74
N ASN A 212 -2.07 9.65 -8.81
CA ASN A 212 -2.90 10.85 -8.78
C ASN A 212 -4.29 10.62 -8.18
N ASN A 213 -4.94 9.49 -8.49
CA ASN A 213 -6.33 9.24 -8.12
C ASN A 213 -6.48 8.51 -6.79
N THR A 214 -5.53 7.64 -6.43
CA THR A 214 -5.56 6.89 -5.17
C THR A 214 -4.72 7.56 -4.09
N TYR A 215 -3.56 8.12 -4.43
CA TYR A 215 -2.66 8.72 -3.45
C TYR A 215 -2.63 10.24 -3.46
N ASN A 216 -3.43 10.87 -4.34
CA ASN A 216 -3.51 12.32 -4.47
C ASN A 216 -2.12 12.96 -4.65
N PHE A 217 -1.21 12.31 -5.39
CA PHE A 217 0.22 12.66 -5.41
C PHE A 217 0.48 14.15 -5.66
N ARG A 218 -0.25 14.76 -6.61
CA ARG A 218 -0.17 16.19 -6.94
C ARG A 218 -0.66 17.16 -5.85
N GLN A 219 -1.23 16.66 -4.76
CA GLN A 219 -1.68 17.46 -3.61
C GLN A 219 -0.73 17.32 -2.42
N ILE A 220 0.27 16.43 -2.50
CA ILE A 220 1.23 16.24 -1.42
C ILE A 220 2.20 17.42 -1.40
N ASP A 221 2.36 18.02 -0.23
CA ASP A 221 3.35 19.04 0.08
C ASP A 221 4.14 18.66 1.35
N LYS A 222 5.03 19.56 1.76
CA LYS A 222 5.87 19.39 2.96
C LYS A 222 5.04 19.30 4.26
N ASP A 223 3.85 19.90 4.30
CA ASP A 223 3.00 20.05 5.49
C ASP A 223 1.91 18.96 5.56
N THR A 224 1.77 18.14 4.50
CA THR A 224 0.84 17.01 4.46
C THR A 224 1.03 16.10 5.67
N GLN A 225 -0.05 15.69 6.34
CA GLN A 225 0.04 14.72 7.44
C GLN A 225 0.16 13.28 6.90
N ILE A 226 1.01 12.46 7.51
CA ILE A 226 1.21 11.07 7.08
C ILE A 226 0.42 10.13 7.99
N PHE A 227 -0.42 9.31 7.37
CA PHE A 227 -1.05 8.15 7.95
C PHE A 227 -0.64 6.91 7.14
N GLY A 228 -0.91 5.72 7.65
CA GLY A 228 -0.58 4.53 6.88
C GLY A 228 -1.14 3.22 7.37
N ILE A 229 -0.68 2.13 6.76
CA ILE A 229 -0.98 0.77 7.17
C ILE A 229 0.28 -0.07 7.18
N ILE A 230 0.48 -0.84 8.25
CA ILE A 230 1.54 -1.84 8.35
C ILE A 230 0.98 -3.26 8.25
N GLY A 231 1.76 -4.14 7.64
CA GLY A 231 1.45 -5.56 7.47
C GLY A 231 2.60 -6.29 6.78
N ASN A 232 2.45 -7.62 6.67
CA ASN A 232 3.34 -8.45 5.86
C ASN A 232 2.61 -9.70 5.33
N PRO A 233 2.22 -9.75 4.03
CA PRO A 233 2.29 -8.68 3.02
C PRO A 233 1.25 -7.57 3.25
N VAL A 234 1.49 -6.34 2.78
CA VAL A 234 0.51 -5.22 2.89
C VAL A 234 0.06 -4.62 1.57
N MET A 235 0.83 -4.79 0.48
CA MET A 235 0.62 -4.06 -0.78
C MET A 235 -0.75 -4.26 -1.47
N HIS A 236 -1.47 -5.34 -1.17
CA HIS A 236 -2.80 -5.63 -1.75
C HIS A 236 -3.98 -4.96 -1.01
N THR A 237 -3.69 -4.20 0.06
CA THR A 237 -4.72 -3.54 0.87
C THR A 237 -5.53 -2.51 0.08
N LYS A 238 -6.84 -2.44 0.38
CA LYS A 238 -7.74 -1.40 -0.14
C LYS A 238 -7.86 -0.18 0.78
N SER A 239 -7.15 -0.18 1.92
CA SER A 239 -7.22 0.92 2.89
C SER A 239 -6.80 2.29 2.31
N PRO A 240 -5.74 2.40 1.48
CA PRO A 240 -5.40 3.66 0.81
C PRO A 240 -6.55 4.25 -0.01
N PHE A 241 -7.32 3.42 -0.71
CA PHE A 241 -8.48 3.87 -1.49
C PHE A 241 -9.55 4.50 -0.60
N ILE A 242 -9.80 3.95 0.58
CA ILE A 242 -10.78 4.48 1.54
C ILE A 242 -10.25 5.80 2.12
N HIS A 243 -9.08 5.77 2.77
CA HIS A 243 -8.60 6.92 3.52
C HIS A 243 -8.24 8.12 2.64
N ASN A 244 -7.51 7.93 1.53
CA ASN A 244 -7.12 9.04 0.66
C ASN A 244 -8.31 9.66 -0.06
N ARG A 245 -9.35 8.88 -0.37
CA ARG A 245 -10.62 9.43 -0.88
C ARG A 245 -11.31 10.29 0.18
N GLY A 246 -11.36 9.83 1.42
CA GLY A 246 -11.89 10.61 2.53
C GLY A 246 -11.13 11.93 2.74
N TYR A 247 -9.79 11.88 2.74
CA TYR A 247 -8.94 13.07 2.86
C TYR A 247 -9.19 14.06 1.73
N LYS A 248 -9.20 13.59 0.48
CA LYS A 248 -9.49 14.42 -0.70
C LYS A 248 -10.88 15.07 -0.62
N THR A 249 -11.89 14.30 -0.23
CA THR A 249 -13.28 14.77 -0.19
C THR A 249 -13.50 15.85 0.87
N LEU A 250 -12.80 15.75 2.01
CA LEU A 250 -12.84 16.76 3.08
C LEU A 250 -11.81 17.88 2.91
N GLY A 251 -10.99 17.86 1.85
CA GLY A 251 -9.92 18.83 1.64
C GLY A 251 -8.82 18.79 2.71
N LEU A 252 -8.59 17.62 3.32
CA LEU A 252 -7.55 17.45 4.35
C LEU A 252 -6.19 17.28 3.69
N ASN A 253 -5.21 18.06 4.13
CA ASN A 253 -3.82 17.91 3.70
C ASN A 253 -3.19 16.67 4.38
N ALA A 254 -3.58 15.48 3.92
CA ALA A 254 -3.16 14.21 4.50
C ALA A 254 -3.02 13.12 3.42
N ILE A 255 -2.13 12.16 3.67
CA ILE A 255 -1.93 10.97 2.85
C ILE A 255 -1.93 9.70 3.71
N TYR A 256 -2.48 8.63 3.16
CA TYR A 256 -2.48 7.29 3.70
C TYR A 256 -1.60 6.37 2.85
N VAL A 257 -0.54 5.82 3.45
CA VAL A 257 0.54 5.12 2.76
C VAL A 257 0.69 3.67 3.26
N PRO A 258 0.87 2.68 2.37
CA PRO A 258 1.23 1.33 2.79
C PRO A 258 2.73 1.24 3.15
N PHE A 259 3.03 0.59 4.26
CA PHE A 259 4.37 0.30 4.75
C PHE A 259 4.53 -1.20 4.97
N GLU A 260 5.14 -1.89 3.99
CA GLU A 260 5.57 -3.28 4.18
C GLU A 260 6.53 -3.31 5.38
N THR A 261 6.30 -4.21 6.34
CA THR A 261 7.02 -4.19 7.62
C THR A 261 7.39 -5.61 8.03
N ASP A 262 8.59 -5.82 8.54
CA ASP A 262 9.07 -7.08 9.14
C ASP A 262 9.50 -6.89 10.61
N ASN A 263 9.63 -5.65 11.07
CA ASN A 263 10.00 -5.30 12.44
C ASN A 263 9.19 -4.09 12.92
N ILE A 264 8.33 -4.28 13.94
CA ILE A 264 7.39 -3.25 14.39
C ILE A 264 8.12 -2.16 15.17
N GLU A 265 9.10 -2.51 15.99
CA GLU A 265 9.88 -1.59 16.80
C GLU A 265 10.61 -0.57 15.92
N LEU A 266 11.27 -1.04 14.85
CA LEU A 266 11.90 -0.17 13.85
C LEU A 266 10.88 0.65 13.07
N PHE A 267 9.68 0.12 12.82
CA PHE A 267 8.59 0.90 12.22
C PHE A 267 8.10 2.02 13.14
N LEU A 268 7.96 1.79 14.45
CA LEU A 268 7.57 2.84 15.41
C LEU A 268 8.61 3.96 15.47
N GLU A 269 9.89 3.62 15.36
CA GLU A 269 10.97 4.60 15.21
C GLU A 269 10.86 5.37 13.90
N LEU A 270 10.65 4.66 12.77
CA LEU A 270 10.42 5.29 11.47
C LEU A 270 9.21 6.24 11.51
N GLY A 271 8.13 5.84 12.16
CA GLY A 271 6.93 6.65 12.33
C GLY A 271 7.19 7.95 13.09
N THR A 272 8.16 7.95 14.02
CA THR A 272 8.59 9.16 14.73
C THR A 272 9.39 10.07 13.80
N ILE A 273 10.32 9.52 12.99
CA ILE A 273 11.14 10.29 12.04
C ILE A 273 10.28 10.93 10.93
N LEU A 274 9.27 10.21 10.48
CA LEU A 274 8.35 10.67 9.42
C LEU A 274 7.14 11.47 9.94
N ASP A 275 7.05 11.68 11.26
CA ASP A 275 5.92 12.36 11.89
C ASP A 275 4.56 11.75 11.50
N ILE A 276 4.49 10.41 11.50
CA ILE A 276 3.26 9.66 11.23
C ILE A 276 2.26 9.92 12.35
N LYS A 277 1.05 10.33 11.99
CA LYS A 277 -0.01 10.72 12.95
C LYS A 277 -0.85 9.54 13.42
N GLY A 278 -0.92 8.49 12.62
CA GLY A 278 -1.61 7.25 12.96
C GLY A 278 -1.51 6.23 11.83
N PHE A 279 -1.69 4.97 12.17
CA PHE A 279 -1.63 3.89 11.21
C PHE A 279 -2.54 2.73 11.59
N SER A 280 -3.00 2.01 10.58
CA SER A 280 -3.70 0.75 10.77
C SER A 280 -2.70 -0.41 10.82
N VAL A 281 -3.08 -1.47 11.52
CA VAL A 281 -2.25 -2.66 11.71
C VAL A 281 -3.02 -3.85 11.16
N THR A 282 -2.42 -4.58 10.22
CA THR A 282 -2.96 -5.84 9.72
C THR A 282 -2.07 -7.03 10.08
N VAL A 283 -2.41 -8.20 9.54
CA VAL A 283 -1.66 -9.44 9.73
C VAL A 283 -0.18 -9.23 9.35
N PRO A 284 0.78 -9.76 10.12
CA PRO A 284 0.62 -10.57 11.35
C PRO A 284 0.71 -9.77 12.65
N PHE A 285 0.68 -8.44 12.60
CA PHE A 285 1.17 -7.59 13.69
C PHE A 285 0.15 -7.17 14.75
N LYS A 286 -1.14 -7.46 14.54
CA LYS A 286 -2.23 -6.97 15.42
C LYS A 286 -2.02 -7.32 16.90
N ASN A 287 -1.40 -8.46 17.22
CA ASN A 287 -1.13 -8.85 18.60
C ASN A 287 0.26 -8.39 19.07
N HIS A 288 1.26 -8.48 18.17
CA HIS A 288 2.66 -8.18 18.48
C HIS A 288 2.91 -6.69 18.79
N ILE A 289 2.10 -5.79 18.24
CA ILE A 289 2.26 -4.36 18.50
C ILE A 289 1.83 -3.95 19.92
N ILE A 290 0.88 -4.66 20.53
CA ILE A 290 0.28 -4.31 21.83
C ILE A 290 1.33 -4.01 22.92
N PRO A 291 2.34 -4.87 23.18
CA PRO A 291 3.34 -4.61 24.22
C PRO A 291 4.24 -3.40 23.94
N LEU A 292 4.25 -2.86 22.71
CA LEU A 292 5.09 -1.73 22.30
C LEU A 292 4.36 -0.37 22.43
N LEU A 293 3.06 -0.39 22.72
CA LEU A 293 2.22 0.81 22.81
C LEU A 293 2.24 1.38 24.23
N GLY A 294 2.23 2.70 24.35
CA GLY A 294 2.18 3.35 25.67
C GLY A 294 0.78 3.39 26.29
N GLY A 295 -0.25 3.03 25.53
CA GLY A 295 -1.61 2.84 26.05
C GLY A 295 -2.48 2.05 25.09
N ILE A 296 -3.47 1.35 25.65
CA ILE A 296 -4.46 0.58 24.87
C ILE A 296 -5.87 0.79 25.43
N THR A 297 -6.85 0.79 24.55
CA THR A 297 -8.28 0.83 24.91
C THR A 297 -8.75 -0.50 25.51
N GLU A 298 -9.90 -0.47 26.20
CA GLU A 298 -10.52 -1.69 26.75
C GLU A 298 -10.88 -2.69 25.65
N SER A 299 -11.29 -2.22 24.46
CA SER A 299 -11.53 -3.10 23.32
C SER A 299 -10.28 -3.88 22.91
N VAL A 300 -9.10 -3.25 22.91
CA VAL A 300 -7.85 -3.97 22.59
C VAL A 300 -7.50 -4.97 23.68
N ARG A 301 -7.71 -4.63 24.95
CA ARG A 301 -7.48 -5.53 26.09
C ARG A 301 -8.37 -6.77 26.02
N ALA A 302 -9.66 -6.58 25.79
CA ALA A 302 -10.64 -7.67 25.73
C ALA A 302 -10.48 -8.55 24.48
N ILE A 303 -10.23 -7.95 23.32
CA ILE A 303 -10.06 -8.68 22.06
C ILE A 303 -8.67 -9.32 21.97
N GLY A 304 -7.65 -8.70 22.58
CA GLY A 304 -6.25 -9.11 22.48
C GLY A 304 -5.63 -8.83 21.10
N ALA A 305 -6.18 -7.87 20.35
CA ALA A 305 -5.70 -7.46 19.04
C ALA A 305 -5.88 -5.94 18.86
N CYS A 306 -4.87 -5.28 18.30
CA CYS A 306 -4.86 -3.87 17.94
C CYS A 306 -4.79 -3.74 16.42
N ASN A 307 -5.76 -3.06 15.79
CA ASN A 307 -5.75 -2.82 14.34
C ASN A 307 -5.59 -1.33 13.99
N THR A 308 -5.54 -0.44 14.99
CA THR A 308 -5.52 1.02 14.81
C THR A 308 -4.64 1.65 15.86
N VAL A 309 -3.67 2.46 15.45
CA VAL A 309 -2.76 3.17 16.35
C VAL A 309 -2.77 4.65 16.02
N THR A 310 -2.86 5.48 17.06
CA THR A 310 -2.81 6.96 16.94
C THR A 310 -1.66 7.50 17.76
N PHE A 311 -1.03 8.58 17.29
CA PHE A 311 -0.01 9.29 18.05
C PHE A 311 -0.65 10.43 18.84
N ILE A 312 -0.72 10.31 20.16
CA ILE A 312 -1.37 11.29 21.05
C ILE A 312 -0.38 11.69 22.14
N ASN A 313 -0.12 12.99 22.27
CA ASN A 313 0.75 13.56 23.33
C ASN A 313 2.11 12.86 23.45
N GLY A 314 2.75 12.54 22.32
CA GLY A 314 4.07 11.91 22.28
C GLY A 314 4.05 10.38 22.48
N THR A 315 2.88 9.74 22.50
CA THR A 315 2.74 8.31 22.78
C THR A 315 1.84 7.61 21.75
N TRP A 316 2.19 6.39 21.38
CA TRP A 316 1.35 5.52 20.54
C TRP A 316 0.24 4.85 21.36
N ILE A 317 -1.01 5.08 20.96
CA ILE A 317 -2.21 4.55 21.62
C ILE A 317 -2.95 3.59 20.69
N GLY A 318 -3.23 2.39 21.19
CA GLY A 318 -3.89 1.31 20.45
C GLY A 318 -5.40 1.22 20.63
N GLU A 319 -6.11 1.08 19.51
CA GLU A 319 -7.54 0.79 19.42
C GLU A 319 -7.82 -0.41 18.50
N ASN A 320 -9.01 -1.00 18.67
CA ASN A 320 -9.53 -2.01 17.77
C ASN A 320 -10.81 -1.47 17.13
N THR A 321 -10.87 -1.38 15.82
CA THR A 321 -12.05 -0.92 15.07
C THR A 321 -12.74 -2.06 14.33
N ASP A 322 -12.15 -3.26 14.29
CA ASP A 322 -12.75 -4.44 13.65
C ASP A 322 -14.11 -4.78 14.29
N TYR A 323 -14.24 -4.61 15.63
CA TYR A 323 -15.51 -4.87 16.32
C TYR A 323 -16.62 -3.90 15.86
N THR A 324 -16.28 -2.62 15.63
CA THR A 324 -17.20 -1.61 15.09
C THR A 324 -17.57 -1.93 13.65
N GLY A 325 -16.55 -2.32 12.85
CA GLY A 325 -16.74 -2.74 11.48
C GLY A 325 -17.71 -3.91 11.36
N PHE A 326 -17.57 -4.90 12.23
CA PHE A 326 -18.43 -6.07 12.25
C PHE A 326 -19.87 -5.73 12.69
N ILE A 327 -20.05 -4.98 13.79
CA ILE A 327 -21.38 -4.89 14.41
C ILE A 327 -22.32 -3.95 13.68
N LYS A 328 -21.82 -2.86 13.09
CA LYS A 328 -22.65 -1.85 12.44
C LYS A 328 -23.45 -2.39 11.24
N PRO A 329 -22.86 -3.13 10.28
CA PRO A 329 -23.62 -3.74 9.18
C PRO A 329 -24.66 -4.74 9.69
N LEU A 330 -24.32 -5.53 10.72
CA LEU A 330 -25.25 -6.49 11.30
C LEU A 330 -26.45 -5.80 11.95
N ILE A 331 -26.24 -4.75 12.75
CA ILE A 331 -27.34 -3.96 13.34
C ILE A 331 -28.19 -3.32 12.24
N ARG A 332 -27.57 -2.78 11.18
CA ARG A 332 -28.30 -2.19 10.04
C ARG A 332 -29.23 -3.22 9.36
N ALA A 333 -28.79 -4.47 9.24
CA ALA A 333 -29.54 -5.52 8.57
C ALA A 333 -30.56 -6.22 9.48
N TYR A 334 -30.23 -6.43 10.76
CA TYR A 334 -31.02 -7.22 11.70
C TYR A 334 -31.86 -6.37 12.67
N GLY A 335 -31.33 -5.23 13.13
CA GLY A 335 -31.90 -4.42 14.20
C GLY A 335 -31.30 -4.75 15.57
N LEU A 336 -32.14 -4.75 16.61
CA LEU A 336 -31.73 -4.98 18.01
C LEU A 336 -31.24 -6.43 18.22
N LEU A 337 -30.03 -6.59 18.78
CA LEU A 337 -29.40 -7.90 18.99
C LEU A 337 -29.56 -8.46 20.42
N LYS A 338 -30.19 -7.71 21.33
CA LYS A 338 -30.37 -8.12 22.73
C LYS A 338 -31.18 -9.42 22.83
N GLY A 339 -30.57 -10.47 23.40
CA GLY A 339 -31.16 -11.79 23.55
C GLY A 339 -31.25 -12.61 22.26
N ILE A 340 -30.74 -12.10 21.14
CA ILE A 340 -30.71 -12.82 19.87
C ILE A 340 -29.67 -13.92 19.96
N LYS A 341 -30.03 -15.11 19.48
CA LYS A 341 -29.15 -16.28 19.53
C LYS A 341 -28.31 -16.36 18.27
N VAL A 342 -27.00 -16.21 18.44
CA VAL A 342 -26.02 -16.05 17.36
C VAL A 342 -25.00 -17.18 17.41
N THR A 343 -24.74 -17.80 16.26
CA THR A 343 -23.61 -18.73 16.08
C THR A 343 -22.43 -17.99 15.47
N VAL A 344 -21.24 -18.12 16.06
CA VAL A 344 -19.98 -17.60 15.51
C VAL A 344 -19.06 -18.77 15.18
N ILE A 345 -18.63 -18.86 13.93
CA ILE A 345 -17.71 -19.88 13.42
C ILE A 345 -16.31 -19.32 13.39
N GLY A 346 -15.39 -19.95 14.12
CA GLY A 346 -13.99 -19.56 14.24
C GLY A 346 -13.61 -19.16 15.65
N ALA A 347 -12.31 -19.21 15.93
CA ALA A 347 -11.72 -18.77 17.20
C ALA A 347 -10.45 -17.91 17.00
N GLY A 348 -10.36 -17.22 15.86
CA GLY A 348 -9.26 -16.32 15.51
C GLY A 348 -9.47 -14.88 16.00
N GLY A 349 -8.58 -13.96 15.61
CA GLY A 349 -8.68 -12.54 16.01
C GLY A 349 -9.99 -11.86 15.58
N ALA A 350 -10.47 -12.16 14.36
CA ALA A 350 -11.77 -11.64 13.91
C ALA A 350 -12.95 -12.23 14.69
N ALA A 351 -12.88 -13.51 15.07
CA ALA A 351 -13.88 -14.14 15.95
C ALA A 351 -13.95 -13.42 17.30
N LYS A 352 -12.80 -13.12 17.92
CA LYS A 352 -12.72 -12.38 19.17
C LYS A 352 -13.37 -10.99 19.06
N ALA A 353 -13.11 -10.27 17.97
CA ALA A 353 -13.72 -8.96 17.72
C ALA A 353 -15.24 -9.06 17.53
N ALA A 354 -15.72 -10.06 16.78
CA ALA A 354 -17.15 -10.29 16.56
C ALA A 354 -17.87 -10.68 17.87
N ILE A 355 -17.30 -11.61 18.64
CA ILE A 355 -17.85 -12.06 19.94
C ILE A 355 -17.91 -10.88 20.92
N TYR A 356 -16.84 -10.10 21.03
CA TYR A 356 -16.80 -8.90 21.87
C TYR A 356 -17.92 -7.92 21.49
N ALA A 357 -18.10 -7.65 20.20
CA ALA A 357 -19.13 -6.74 19.73
C ALA A 357 -20.56 -7.27 20.00
N LEU A 358 -20.81 -8.55 19.70
CA LEU A 358 -22.09 -9.22 19.96
C LEU A 358 -22.45 -9.21 21.45
N LYS A 359 -21.46 -9.43 22.32
CA LYS A 359 -21.66 -9.36 23.78
C LYS A 359 -22.03 -7.97 24.26
N ASN A 360 -21.38 -6.93 23.74
CA ASN A 360 -21.71 -5.55 24.07
C ASN A 360 -23.15 -5.18 23.66
N GLU A 361 -23.67 -5.79 22.59
CA GLU A 361 -25.06 -5.64 22.15
C GLU A 361 -26.05 -6.58 22.86
N GLY A 362 -25.57 -7.42 23.78
CA GLY A 362 -26.38 -8.32 24.59
C GLY A 362 -26.89 -9.58 23.88
N ALA A 363 -26.22 -10.03 22.82
CA ALA A 363 -26.55 -11.28 22.13
C ALA A 363 -26.17 -12.52 22.97
N ASP A 364 -26.90 -13.61 22.76
CA ASP A 364 -26.59 -14.94 23.32
C ASP A 364 -25.81 -15.76 22.27
N ILE A 365 -24.62 -16.24 22.62
CA ILE A 365 -23.61 -16.65 21.63
C ILE A 365 -23.26 -18.12 21.77
N LEU A 366 -23.23 -18.81 20.63
CA LEU A 366 -22.63 -20.12 20.44
C LEU A 366 -21.36 -20.00 19.59
N ILE A 367 -20.22 -20.43 20.13
CA ILE A 367 -18.94 -20.41 19.44
C ILE A 367 -18.63 -21.80 18.89
N LEU A 368 -18.40 -21.90 17.59
CA LEU A 368 -17.98 -23.13 16.92
C LEU A 368 -16.56 -22.99 16.41
N ASN A 369 -15.75 -24.03 16.56
CA ASN A 369 -14.44 -24.06 15.94
C ASN A 369 -14.02 -25.49 15.58
N ARG A 370 -13.17 -25.63 14.56
CA ARG A 370 -12.59 -26.94 14.18
C ARG A 370 -11.84 -27.58 15.34
N THR A 371 -11.08 -26.77 16.08
CA THR A 371 -10.42 -27.19 17.32
C THR A 371 -11.30 -26.74 18.48
N GLU A 372 -12.09 -27.66 19.04
CA GLU A 372 -13.09 -27.37 20.09
C GLU A 372 -12.50 -26.66 21.32
N SER A 373 -11.30 -27.03 21.75
CA SER A 373 -10.63 -26.41 22.90
C SER A 373 -10.45 -24.89 22.75
N LYS A 374 -10.23 -24.40 21.52
CA LYS A 374 -10.15 -22.95 21.25
C LYS A 374 -11.52 -22.27 21.36
N ALA A 375 -12.60 -22.94 20.94
CA ALA A 375 -13.95 -22.42 21.14
C ALA A 375 -14.29 -22.36 22.64
N LYS A 376 -13.92 -23.40 23.40
CA LYS A 376 -14.07 -23.45 24.86
C LYS A 376 -13.32 -22.32 25.57
N GLU A 377 -12.09 -22.04 25.17
CA GLU A 377 -11.29 -20.93 25.72
C GLU A 377 -12.03 -19.59 25.56
N LEU A 378 -12.47 -19.26 24.34
CA LEU A 378 -13.23 -18.03 24.09
C LEU A 378 -14.57 -18.01 24.82
N ALA A 379 -15.30 -19.13 24.84
CA ALA A 379 -16.56 -19.24 25.56
C ALA A 379 -16.41 -19.01 27.07
N THR A 380 -15.26 -19.39 27.65
CA THR A 380 -14.96 -19.11 29.05
C THR A 380 -14.68 -17.63 29.28
N ILE A 381 -13.89 -17.00 28.40
CA ILE A 381 -13.55 -15.57 28.49
C ILE A 381 -14.80 -14.69 28.35
N PHE A 382 -15.68 -15.04 27.41
CA PHE A 382 -16.85 -14.25 27.06
C PHE A 382 -18.15 -14.83 27.63
N ASP A 383 -18.13 -15.75 28.60
CA ASP A 383 -19.34 -16.38 29.17
C ASP A 383 -20.40 -16.76 28.10
N SER A 384 -20.01 -17.67 27.20
CA SER A 384 -20.81 -18.07 26.02
C SER A 384 -20.89 -19.58 25.91
N LYS A 385 -21.76 -20.10 25.03
CA LYS A 385 -21.77 -21.54 24.69
C LYS A 385 -20.67 -21.85 23.68
N TYR A 386 -20.23 -23.09 23.66
CA TYR A 386 -19.32 -23.60 22.63
C TYR A 386 -19.72 -25.00 22.17
N ALA A 387 -19.30 -25.36 20.96
CA ALA A 387 -19.40 -26.73 20.45
C ALA A 387 -18.36 -26.98 19.33
N PRO A 388 -18.04 -28.24 18.98
CA PRO A 388 -17.18 -28.51 17.83
C PRO A 388 -17.86 -28.13 16.51
N LEU A 389 -17.07 -27.71 15.51
CA LEU A 389 -17.58 -27.43 14.17
C LEU A 389 -17.77 -28.73 13.35
N ASN A 390 -18.82 -29.49 13.66
CA ASN A 390 -19.22 -30.69 12.92
C ASN A 390 -20.71 -31.04 13.14
N SER A 391 -21.16 -32.16 12.55
CA SER A 391 -22.56 -32.60 12.57
C SER A 391 -23.14 -32.88 13.96
N SER A 392 -22.32 -33.14 14.99
CA SER A 392 -22.80 -33.36 16.36
C SER A 392 -23.44 -32.10 16.97
N SER A 393 -23.08 -30.91 16.48
CA SER A 393 -23.55 -29.63 16.98
C SER A 393 -24.86 -29.15 16.35
N ARG A 394 -25.45 -29.90 15.40
CA ARG A 394 -26.64 -29.48 14.63
C ARG A 394 -27.82 -29.03 15.51
N VAL A 395 -28.11 -29.77 16.58
CA VAL A 395 -29.22 -29.45 17.49
C VAL A 395 -28.98 -28.10 18.16
N LEU A 396 -27.77 -27.88 18.67
CA LEU A 396 -27.42 -26.63 19.34
C LEU A 396 -27.37 -25.46 18.34
N ILE A 397 -26.85 -25.67 17.13
CA ILE A 397 -26.87 -24.64 16.07
C ILE A 397 -28.30 -24.24 15.74
N ASN A 398 -29.24 -25.20 15.65
CA ASN A 398 -30.65 -24.91 15.40
C ASN A 398 -31.28 -24.02 16.47
N GLU A 399 -30.78 -24.07 17.71
CA GLU A 399 -31.20 -23.16 18.77
C GLU A 399 -30.58 -21.77 18.63
N TYR A 400 -29.36 -21.66 18.06
CA TYR A 400 -28.58 -20.42 17.91
C TYR A 400 -28.46 -19.94 16.45
N SER A 401 -29.51 -20.16 15.64
CA SER A 401 -29.47 -19.94 14.20
C SER A 401 -30.02 -18.58 13.75
N SER A 402 -30.41 -17.65 14.64
CA SER A 402 -30.99 -16.36 14.19
C SER A 402 -30.01 -15.57 13.34
N VAL A 403 -28.74 -15.57 13.75
CA VAL A 403 -27.61 -15.06 12.97
C VAL A 403 -26.49 -16.10 13.01
N ILE A 404 -25.87 -16.37 11.87
CA ILE A 404 -24.69 -17.25 11.76
C ILE A 404 -23.56 -16.44 11.13
N VAL A 405 -22.48 -16.26 11.90
CA VAL A 405 -21.33 -15.46 11.51
C VAL A 405 -20.15 -16.39 11.19
N GLN A 406 -19.64 -16.33 9.97
CA GLN A 406 -18.38 -16.95 9.58
C GLN A 406 -17.25 -15.95 9.87
N THR A 407 -16.22 -16.39 10.61
CA THR A 407 -15.01 -15.58 10.87
C THR A 407 -13.67 -16.26 10.51
N THR A 408 -13.72 -17.35 9.75
CA THR A 408 -12.53 -18.12 9.35
C THR A 408 -12.04 -17.72 7.96
N ASN A 409 -10.95 -18.29 7.48
CA ASN A 409 -10.50 -18.14 6.09
C ASN A 409 -11.12 -19.19 5.14
N VAL A 410 -12.09 -19.99 5.58
CA VAL A 410 -12.78 -20.95 4.70
C VAL A 410 -13.76 -20.17 3.80
N GLY A 411 -13.58 -20.26 2.48
CA GLY A 411 -14.35 -19.52 1.49
C GLY A 411 -13.57 -18.43 0.74
N MET A 412 -12.33 -18.12 1.15
CA MET A 412 -11.39 -17.24 0.41
C MET A 412 -10.25 -18.07 -0.18
N HIS A 413 -9.51 -17.50 -1.14
CA HIS A 413 -8.36 -18.17 -1.75
C HIS A 413 -7.36 -18.74 -0.74
N PRO A 414 -6.94 -20.03 -0.86
CA PRO A 414 -7.27 -21.04 -1.89
C PRO A 414 -8.42 -22.00 -1.52
N LEU A 415 -9.25 -21.65 -0.53
CA LEU A 415 -10.31 -22.45 0.07
C LEU A 415 -11.72 -22.05 -0.44
N GLU A 416 -11.83 -21.45 -1.63
CA GLU A 416 -13.11 -20.96 -2.18
C GLU A 416 -14.12 -22.08 -2.41
N HIS A 417 -13.64 -23.31 -2.57
CA HIS A 417 -14.43 -24.52 -2.86
C HIS A 417 -14.93 -25.25 -1.60
N ILE A 418 -14.71 -24.68 -0.40
CA ILE A 418 -15.07 -25.30 0.88
C ILE A 418 -16.16 -24.47 1.56
N ASP A 419 -17.22 -25.13 2.02
CA ASP A 419 -18.23 -24.56 2.90
C ASP A 419 -17.93 -24.95 4.37
N PRO A 420 -17.76 -23.97 5.30
CA PRO A 420 -17.44 -24.25 6.69
C PRO A 420 -18.53 -25.00 7.46
N MET A 421 -19.75 -25.07 6.92
CA MET A 421 -20.93 -25.70 7.53
C MET A 421 -21.73 -26.55 6.54
N GLU A 422 -21.07 -27.25 5.61
CA GLU A 422 -21.74 -28.16 4.65
C GLU A 422 -22.67 -29.19 5.33
N PHE A 423 -22.37 -29.56 6.58
CA PHE A 423 -23.14 -30.51 7.35
C PHE A 423 -24.45 -29.93 7.93
N TYR A 424 -24.68 -28.62 7.91
CA TYR A 424 -25.85 -27.97 8.51
C TYR A 424 -26.86 -27.54 7.44
N SER A 425 -28.15 -27.76 7.65
CA SER A 425 -29.21 -27.34 6.72
C SER A 425 -29.84 -26.04 7.21
N PHE A 426 -29.76 -24.97 6.42
CA PHE A 426 -30.40 -23.70 6.75
C PHE A 426 -31.93 -23.81 6.65
N LYS A 427 -32.64 -23.05 7.49
CA LYS A 427 -34.11 -22.95 7.54
C LYS A 427 -34.66 -21.90 6.56
N GLY A 428 -33.80 -21.09 5.95
CA GLY A 428 -34.19 -20.03 5.02
C GLY A 428 -34.63 -18.73 5.70
N THR A 429 -34.44 -18.60 7.01
CA THR A 429 -34.83 -17.42 7.79
C THR A 429 -33.65 -16.76 8.50
N GLU A 430 -32.50 -17.43 8.50
CA GLU A 430 -31.27 -16.97 9.11
C GLU A 430 -30.68 -15.75 8.41
N TYR A 431 -29.97 -14.93 9.20
CA TYR A 431 -29.00 -13.98 8.67
C TYR A 431 -27.62 -14.62 8.67
N LEU A 432 -27.02 -14.76 7.51
CA LEU A 432 -25.66 -15.26 7.36
C LEU A 432 -24.72 -14.09 7.15
N TYR A 433 -23.68 -13.98 7.96
CA TYR A 433 -22.67 -12.95 7.80
C TYR A 433 -21.31 -13.61 7.61
N ASP A 434 -20.73 -13.46 6.43
CA ASP A 434 -19.36 -13.85 6.16
C ASP A 434 -18.45 -12.62 6.19
N ILE A 435 -17.42 -12.60 7.05
CA ILE A 435 -16.47 -11.48 7.11
C ILE A 435 -15.47 -11.50 5.94
N ILE A 436 -15.45 -12.58 5.15
CA ILE A 436 -14.75 -12.62 3.88
C ILE A 436 -15.47 -11.68 2.89
N TYR A 437 -14.70 -10.82 2.24
CA TYR A 437 -15.23 -9.89 1.22
C TYR A 437 -14.84 -10.27 -0.21
N ASN A 438 -13.86 -11.15 -0.39
CA ASN A 438 -13.45 -11.66 -1.69
C ASN A 438 -13.33 -13.20 -1.62
N PRO A 439 -14.18 -13.95 -2.35
CA PRO A 439 -15.15 -13.50 -3.35
C PRO A 439 -16.37 -12.75 -2.76
N GLU A 440 -17.16 -12.09 -3.62
CA GLU A 440 -18.38 -11.35 -3.22
C GLU A 440 -19.40 -12.27 -2.50
N LYS A 441 -19.48 -13.55 -2.91
CA LYS A 441 -20.32 -14.55 -2.27
C LYS A 441 -19.55 -15.87 -2.16
N THR A 442 -19.24 -16.28 -0.94
CA THR A 442 -18.64 -17.59 -0.64
C THR A 442 -19.68 -18.70 -0.84
N LEU A 443 -19.26 -19.97 -0.86
CA LEU A 443 -20.20 -21.10 -0.91
C LEU A 443 -21.22 -21.08 0.24
N PHE A 444 -20.76 -20.68 1.43
CA PHE A 444 -21.62 -20.48 2.61
C PHE A 444 -22.75 -19.49 2.32
N LEU A 445 -22.43 -18.32 1.78
CA LEU A 445 -23.43 -17.30 1.45
C LEU A 445 -24.34 -17.74 0.28
N ASN A 446 -23.78 -18.34 -0.77
CA ASN A 446 -24.56 -18.81 -1.93
C ASN A 446 -25.57 -19.89 -1.55
N ARG A 447 -25.17 -20.85 -0.71
CA ARG A 447 -26.05 -21.92 -0.25
C ARG A 447 -27.18 -21.38 0.62
N GLY A 448 -26.89 -20.43 1.50
CA GLY A 448 -27.92 -19.75 2.30
C GLY A 448 -28.91 -18.97 1.44
N LEU A 449 -28.42 -18.18 0.49
CA LEU A 449 -29.26 -17.45 -0.46
C LEU A 449 -30.20 -18.40 -1.23
N GLY A 450 -29.69 -19.54 -1.71
CA GLY A 450 -30.49 -20.54 -2.42
C GLY A 450 -31.63 -21.15 -1.57
N LEU A 451 -31.55 -21.04 -0.25
CA LEU A 451 -32.57 -21.51 0.70
C LEU A 451 -33.43 -20.37 1.28
N GLY A 452 -33.19 -19.11 0.87
CA GLY A 452 -33.96 -17.94 1.30
C GLY A 452 -33.36 -17.14 2.46
N CYS A 453 -32.17 -17.50 2.95
CA CYS A 453 -31.50 -16.73 4.00
C CYS A 453 -31.15 -15.31 3.54
N ARG A 454 -31.02 -14.40 4.50
CA ARG A 454 -30.46 -13.06 4.27
C ARG A 454 -28.96 -13.13 4.43
N VAL A 455 -28.19 -12.44 3.60
CA VAL A 455 -26.72 -12.51 3.63
C VAL A 455 -26.06 -11.15 3.74
N LEU A 456 -24.94 -11.12 4.45
CA LEU A 456 -24.03 -9.99 4.56
C LEU A 456 -22.62 -10.44 4.15
N ASN A 457 -21.94 -9.60 3.37
CA ASN A 457 -20.55 -9.79 2.94
C ASN A 457 -19.60 -8.93 3.78
N GLY A 458 -18.33 -9.33 3.89
CA GLY A 458 -17.30 -8.64 4.66
C GLY A 458 -16.91 -7.24 4.18
N TRP A 459 -17.36 -6.82 3.00
CA TRP A 459 -17.05 -5.52 2.42
C TRP A 459 -17.53 -4.38 3.31
N ASP A 460 -18.74 -4.47 3.85
CA ASP A 460 -19.27 -3.45 4.76
C ASP A 460 -18.49 -3.41 6.07
N MET A 461 -17.97 -4.55 6.53
CA MET A 461 -17.07 -4.58 7.69
C MET A 461 -15.77 -3.83 7.40
N LEU A 462 -15.17 -4.05 6.22
CA LEU A 462 -13.96 -3.34 5.79
C LEU A 462 -14.18 -1.82 5.70
N LEU A 463 -15.34 -1.39 5.20
CA LEU A 463 -15.69 0.03 5.15
C LEU A 463 -15.89 0.63 6.54
N GLU A 464 -16.74 0.02 7.37
CA GLU A 464 -17.11 0.58 8.68
C GLU A 464 -15.93 0.62 9.67
N GLN A 465 -15.04 -0.38 9.64
CA GLN A 465 -13.80 -0.33 10.43
C GLN A 465 -12.89 0.81 9.96
N GLY A 466 -12.82 1.05 8.65
CA GLY A 466 -12.00 2.10 8.04
C GLY A 466 -12.57 3.50 8.30
N TYR A 467 -13.89 3.65 8.31
CA TYR A 467 -14.55 4.89 8.69
C TYR A 467 -14.32 5.23 10.16
N LYS A 468 -14.35 4.23 11.05
CA LYS A 468 -14.00 4.43 12.45
C LYS A 468 -12.52 4.81 12.60
N GLN A 469 -11.61 4.17 11.87
CA GLN A 469 -10.19 4.57 11.82
C GLN A 469 -10.02 6.00 11.35
N PHE A 470 -10.69 6.38 10.26
CA PHE A 470 -10.66 7.74 9.72
C PHE A 470 -11.08 8.77 10.78
N LYS A 471 -12.14 8.49 11.53
CA LYS A 471 -12.58 9.35 12.64
C LYS A 471 -11.57 9.45 13.76
N LEU A 472 -10.89 8.36 14.11
CA LEU A 472 -9.82 8.36 15.12
C LEU A 472 -8.59 9.15 14.64
N PHE A 473 -8.27 9.06 13.35
CA PHE A 473 -7.14 9.77 12.74
C PHE A 473 -7.38 11.28 12.59
N THR A 474 -8.60 11.68 12.24
CA THR A 474 -8.91 13.05 11.82
C THR A 474 -9.78 13.83 12.80
N GLY A 475 -10.49 13.13 13.69
CA GLY A 475 -11.57 13.70 14.50
C GLY A 475 -12.89 13.93 13.75
N LEU A 476 -12.93 13.65 12.43
CA LEU A 476 -14.08 13.91 11.56
C LEU A 476 -14.78 12.62 11.13
N ASP A 477 -16.09 12.69 10.90
CA ASP A 477 -16.81 11.57 10.29
C ASP A 477 -16.41 11.41 8.82
N TYR A 478 -16.34 10.15 8.37
CA TYR A 478 -16.03 9.87 6.96
C TYR A 478 -17.13 10.42 6.05
N PRO A 479 -16.81 11.09 4.93
CA PRO A 479 -17.80 11.65 4.02
C PRO A 479 -18.46 10.53 3.21
N ILE A 480 -19.53 9.97 3.76
CA ILE A 480 -20.39 9.02 3.05
C ILE A 480 -21.23 9.85 2.08
N ASN A 481 -20.86 9.84 0.80
CA ASN A 481 -21.75 10.34 -0.24
C ASN A 481 -22.92 9.33 -0.35
N ASN A 482 -24.12 9.75 0.04
CA ASN A 482 -25.36 9.03 -0.24
C ASN A 482 -25.63 8.97 -1.74
#